data_AF-A0A6A5NZX3-F1
#
_entry.id   AF-A0A6A5NZX3-F1
#
_cell.length_a   1.000
_cell.length_b   1.000
_cell.length_c   1.000
_cell.angle_alpha   90.00
_cell.angle_beta   90.00
_cell.angle_gamma   90.00
#
_symmetry.space_group_name_H-M   'P 1'
#
loop_
_entity.id
_entity.type
_entity.pdbx_description
1 polymer ?
#
loop_
_entity_poly.entity_id
_entity_poly.type
_entity_poly.pdbx_seq_one_letter_code
_entity_poly.pdbx_strand_id
1 'polypeptide(L)'
;MLGIFKERLVSAPKELNSPASLNSSTKHKLPHEILQDFMSFNPSNAFYISFGNDALLAHSPLNQSFINHRLFSGVENIYCVFMGSLHNLNKLNKQYGLSKGTNEAMFITEAYRTLRDRGPYPAD
;
A
#
# COMPACT_ATOMS: atom_id res chain seq x y z
N MET A 1 -6.74 4.59 5.40
CA MET A 1 -5.43 3.91 5.26
C MET A 1 -4.36 4.97 5.42
N LEU A 2 -3.29 4.66 6.14
CA LEU A 2 -2.19 5.57 6.45
C LEU A 2 -0.89 4.85 6.11
N GLY A 3 -0.03 5.47 5.31
CA GLY A 3 1.32 5.01 5.04
C GLY A 3 2.33 5.98 5.62
N ILE A 4 3.30 5.49 6.37
CA ILE A 4 4.41 6.27 6.91
C ILE A 4 5.69 5.68 6.34
N PHE A 5 6.46 6.51 5.64
CA PHE A 5 7.70 6.11 4.98
C PHE A 5 8.82 7.05 5.41
N LYS A 6 10.00 6.51 5.67
CA LYS A 6 11.20 7.33 5.82
C LYS A 6 11.62 7.86 4.46
N GLU A 7 12.20 9.05 4.47
CA GLU A 7 12.70 9.75 3.28
C GLU A 7 13.67 8.91 2.44
N ARG A 8 14.45 8.03 3.09
CA ARG A 8 15.36 7.11 2.39
C ARG A 8 14.69 6.09 1.45
N LEU A 9 13.39 5.85 1.62
CA LEU A 9 12.64 4.91 0.78
C LEU A 9 11.89 5.63 -0.35
N VAL A 10 11.33 6.79 -0.05
CA VAL A 10 10.49 7.53 -1.00
C VAL A 10 10.59 9.01 -0.69
N SER A 11 10.76 9.82 -1.73
CA SER A 11 10.64 11.27 -1.63
C SER A 11 9.18 11.63 -1.37
N ALA A 12 8.92 12.44 -0.34
CA ALA A 12 7.58 12.93 -0.08
C ALA A 12 7.03 13.69 -1.31
N PRO A 13 5.77 13.45 -1.72
CA PRO A 13 5.11 14.23 -2.74
C PRO A 13 5.22 15.73 -2.45
N LYS A 14 5.68 16.51 -3.42
CA LYS A 14 5.89 17.96 -3.23
C LYS A 14 4.58 18.67 -2.92
N GLU A 15 3.47 18.10 -3.38
CA GLU A 15 2.10 18.56 -3.18
C GLU A 15 1.64 18.44 -1.73
N LEU A 16 2.27 17.59 -0.91
CA LEU A 16 1.97 17.45 0.52
C LEU A 16 2.66 18.53 1.38
N ASN A 17 3.52 19.37 0.80
CA ASN A 17 4.09 20.50 1.50
C ASN A 17 3.04 21.62 1.62
N SER A 18 2.32 21.63 2.73
CA SER A 18 1.37 22.71 3.02
C SER A 18 2.11 24.02 3.34
N PRO A 19 1.83 25.12 2.63
CA PRO A 19 2.35 26.45 2.96
C PRO A 19 1.94 26.89 4.38
N ALA A 20 0.84 26.34 4.90
CA ALA A 20 0.35 26.63 6.25
C ALA A 20 1.29 26.12 7.36
N SER A 21 2.19 25.19 7.06
CA SER A 21 3.17 24.69 8.05
C SER A 21 4.19 25.76 8.46
N LEU A 22 4.47 26.76 7.61
CA LEU A 22 5.37 27.86 7.96
C LEU A 22 4.78 28.82 9.00
N ASN A 23 3.45 28.90 9.10
CA ASN A 23 2.73 29.81 9.99
C ASN A 23 2.19 29.13 11.25
N SER A 24 2.37 27.81 11.37
CA SER A 24 1.87 27.00 12.47
C SER A 24 3.00 26.63 13.43
N SER A 25 2.91 27.04 14.70
CA SER A 25 3.87 26.67 15.75
C SER A 25 3.73 25.23 16.26
N THR A 26 2.86 24.43 15.65
CA THR A 26 2.64 23.04 16.04
C THR A 26 3.84 22.18 15.66
N LYS A 27 4.55 21.66 16.66
CA LYS A 27 5.63 20.67 16.45
C LYS A 27 5.13 19.51 15.61
N HIS A 28 5.96 19.05 14.67
CA HIS A 28 5.68 17.85 13.90
C HIS A 28 5.54 16.64 14.83
N LYS A 29 4.45 15.90 14.69
CA LYS A 29 4.22 14.67 15.43
C LYS A 29 5.20 13.59 15.00
N LEU A 30 5.65 12.78 15.94
CA LEU A 30 6.48 11.62 15.63
C LEU A 30 5.66 10.53 14.93
N PRO A 31 6.27 9.69 14.07
CA PRO A 31 5.58 8.58 13.40
C PRO A 31 4.72 7.71 14.31
N HIS A 32 5.21 7.42 15.52
CA HIS A 32 4.49 6.61 16.50
C HIS A 32 3.25 7.31 17.05
N GLU A 33 3.32 8.62 17.27
CA GLU A 33 2.17 9.43 17.72
C GLU A 33 1.09 9.46 16.64
N ILE A 34 1.48 9.64 15.37
CA ILE A 34 0.55 9.64 14.23
C ILE A 34 -0.15 8.27 14.11
N LEU A 35 0.60 7.18 14.28
CA LEU A 35 0.05 5.83 14.29
C LEU A 35 -0.95 5.65 15.44
N GLN A 36 -0.57 6.06 16.65
CA GLN A 36 -1.43 5.93 17.84
C GLN A 36 -2.73 6.72 17.67
N ASP A 37 -2.66 7.94 17.14
CA ASP A 37 -3.83 8.75 16.81
C ASP A 37 -4.73 8.03 15.80
N PHE A 38 -4.14 7.48 14.73
CA PHE A 38 -4.89 6.73 13.71
C PHE A 38 -5.63 5.53 14.30
N MET A 39 -4.97 4.76 15.16
CA MET A 39 -5.54 3.57 15.81
C MET A 39 -6.63 3.98 16.81
N SER A 40 -6.42 5.05 17.57
CA SER A 40 -7.38 5.57 18.55
C SER A 40 -8.65 6.10 17.88
N PHE A 41 -8.52 6.71 16.70
CA PHE A 41 -9.67 7.17 15.91
C PHE A 41 -10.46 6.01 15.28
N ASN A 42 -9.86 4.82 15.18
CA ASN A 42 -10.44 3.65 14.51
C ASN A 42 -10.42 2.38 15.40
N PRO A 43 -11.09 2.38 16.56
CA PRO A 43 -10.87 1.37 17.60
C PRO A 43 -11.38 -0.03 17.25
N SER A 44 -12.28 -0.17 16.27
CA SER A 44 -13.03 -1.41 16.06
C SER A 44 -12.27 -2.50 15.31
N ASN A 45 -11.43 -2.16 14.34
CA ASN A 45 -10.73 -3.13 13.48
C ASN A 45 -9.48 -2.55 12.78
N ALA A 46 -8.90 -1.47 13.31
CA ALA A 46 -7.66 -0.97 12.74
C ALA A 46 -6.50 -1.94 13.02
N PHE A 47 -5.62 -2.08 12.05
CA PHE A 47 -4.38 -2.83 12.17
C PHE A 47 -3.27 -2.10 11.42
N TYR A 48 -2.03 -2.47 11.69
CA TYR A 48 -0.90 -1.98 10.93
C TYR A 48 0.11 -3.10 10.68
N ILE A 49 0.93 -2.89 9.66
CA ILE A 49 2.07 -3.74 9.30
C ILE A 49 3.30 -2.84 9.19
N SER A 50 4.42 -3.29 9.74
CA SER A 50 5.71 -2.63 9.62
C SER A 50 6.59 -3.37 8.62
N PHE A 51 7.34 -2.59 7.83
CA PHE A 51 8.35 -3.07 6.90
C PHE A 51 9.71 -2.66 7.43
N GLY A 52 10.22 -3.48 8.35
CA GLY A 52 11.38 -3.14 9.15
C GLY A 52 11.14 -1.84 9.94
N ASN A 53 12.15 -0.96 9.93
CA ASN A 53 12.09 0.31 10.66
C ASN A 53 11.74 1.50 9.76
N ASP A 54 11.48 1.28 8.47
CA ASP A 54 11.51 2.36 7.47
C ASP A 54 10.17 2.66 6.84
N ALA A 55 9.26 1.69 6.84
CA ALA A 55 7.91 1.92 6.39
C ALA A 55 6.91 1.24 7.32
N LEU A 56 5.73 1.83 7.38
CA LEU A 56 4.59 1.34 8.12
C LEU A 56 3.34 1.62 7.31
N LEU A 57 2.44 0.64 7.28
CA LEU A 57 1.13 0.78 6.66
C LEU A 57 0.06 0.44 7.71
N ALA A 58 -0.79 1.40 8.03
CA ALA A 58 -1.95 1.22 8.88
C ALA A 58 -3.23 1.26 8.05
N HIS A 59 -4.15 0.35 8.38
CA HIS A 59 -5.42 0.20 7.73
C HIS A 59 -6.54 0.14 8.77
N SER A 60 -7.67 0.74 8.43
CA SER A 60 -8.92 0.62 9.18
C SER A 60 -10.01 0.33 8.15
N PRO A 61 -10.77 -0.77 8.30
CA PRO A 61 -11.92 -1.03 7.45
C PRO A 61 -13.01 0.00 7.78
N LEU A 62 -13.52 0.68 6.75
CA LEU A 62 -14.70 1.53 6.91
C LEU A 62 -15.92 0.62 7.16
N ASN A 63 -16.79 1.05 8.06
CA ASN A 63 -18.05 0.36 8.37
C ASN A 63 -19.05 0.33 7.18
N GLN A 64 -18.70 0.98 6.06
CA GLN A 64 -19.46 0.96 4.82
C GLN A 64 -19.13 -0.28 3.99
N SER A 65 -19.92 -1.30 4.29
CA SER A 65 -20.28 -2.43 3.46
C SER A 65 -20.29 -2.17 1.95
N PHE A 66 -19.56 -3.02 1.21
CA PHE A 66 -19.90 -3.59 -0.11
C PHE A 66 -19.38 -3.02 -1.45
N ILE A 67 -18.69 -1.88 -1.57
CA ILE A 67 -18.40 -1.37 -2.94
C ILE A 67 -17.00 -1.72 -3.49
N ASN A 68 -15.99 -1.97 -2.65
CA ASN A 68 -14.65 -2.28 -3.16
C ASN A 68 -14.04 -3.48 -2.44
N HIS A 69 -13.93 -4.60 -3.15
CA HIS A 69 -13.07 -5.72 -2.74
C HIS A 69 -11.65 -5.18 -2.58
N ARG A 70 -11.17 -5.09 -1.34
CA ARG A 70 -9.78 -4.74 -1.04
C ARG A 70 -9.04 -6.02 -0.71
N LEU A 71 -7.99 -6.30 -1.47
CA LEU A 71 -7.13 -7.45 -1.26
C LEU A 71 -5.76 -6.96 -0.80
N PHE A 72 -5.16 -7.74 0.10
CA PHE A 72 -3.76 -7.57 0.48
C PHE A 72 -3.04 -8.88 0.21
N SER A 73 -1.88 -8.82 -0.47
CA SER A 73 -1.02 -9.98 -0.67
C SER A 73 0.45 -9.61 -0.52
N GLY A 74 1.24 -10.54 0.03
CA GLY A 74 2.70 -10.46 0.02
C GLY A 74 3.29 -11.67 -0.70
N VAL A 75 4.12 -11.45 -1.72
CA VAL A 75 4.83 -12.50 -2.47
C VAL A 75 6.27 -12.05 -2.68
N GLU A 76 7.26 -12.86 -2.28
CA GLU A 76 8.70 -12.57 -2.49
C GLU A 76 9.12 -11.15 -2.05
N ASN A 77 8.71 -10.72 -0.85
CA ASN A 77 8.95 -9.37 -0.30
C ASN A 77 8.32 -8.21 -1.08
N ILE A 78 7.41 -8.49 -2.02
CA ILE A 78 6.57 -7.51 -2.70
C ILE A 78 5.19 -7.56 -2.05
N TYR A 79 4.72 -6.40 -1.58
CA TYR A 79 3.44 -6.27 -0.92
C TYR A 79 2.50 -5.44 -1.80
N CYS A 80 1.30 -5.97 -2.05
CA CYS A 80 0.30 -5.37 -2.90
C CYS A 80 -0.99 -5.14 -2.12
N VAL A 81 -1.50 -3.90 -2.16
CA VAL A 81 -2.87 -3.57 -1.81
C VAL A 81 -3.63 -3.35 -3.12
N PHE A 82 -4.57 -4.22 -3.43
CA PHE A 82 -5.43 -4.08 -4.60
C PHE A 82 -6.82 -3.59 -4.16
N MET A 83 -7.41 -2.68 -4.92
CA MET A 83 -8.76 -2.16 -4.68
C MET A 83 -9.60 -2.34 -5.95
N GLY A 84 -10.73 -3.03 -5.82
CA GLY A 84 -11.65 -3.31 -6.91
C GLY A 84 -11.63 -4.78 -7.31
N SER A 85 -11.99 -5.06 -8.57
CA SER A 85 -11.96 -6.40 -9.16
C SER A 85 -11.60 -6.33 -10.64
N LEU A 86 -11.02 -7.42 -11.15
CA LEU A 86 -10.69 -7.56 -12.56
C LEU A 86 -11.71 -8.47 -13.24
N HIS A 87 -12.59 -7.89 -14.06
CA HIS A 87 -13.65 -8.63 -14.78
C HIS A 87 -13.11 -9.75 -15.70
N ASN A 88 -11.86 -9.63 -16.15
CA ASN A 88 -11.19 -10.57 -17.04
C ASN A 88 -10.09 -11.40 -16.35
N LEU A 89 -10.03 -11.44 -15.01
CA LEU A 89 -8.98 -12.13 -14.24
C LEU A 89 -8.75 -13.58 -14.70
N ASN A 90 -9.82 -14.37 -14.85
CA ASN A 90 -9.73 -15.77 -15.27
C ASN A 90 -9.11 -15.92 -16.67
N LYS A 91 -9.41 -14.99 -17.59
CA LYS A 91 -8.82 -14.98 -18.93
C LYS A 91 -7.33 -14.66 -18.85
N LEU A 92 -6.96 -13.65 -18.04
CA LEU A 92 -5.57 -13.26 -17.82
C LEU A 92 -4.76 -14.39 -17.18
N ASN A 93 -5.26 -15.02 -16.10
CA ASN A 93 -4.59 -16.14 -15.44
C ASN A 93 -4.33 -17.30 -16.41
N LYS A 94 -5.29 -17.65 -17.27
CA LYS A 94 -5.11 -18.68 -18.30
C LYS A 94 -4.08 -18.26 -19.36
N GLN A 95 -4.17 -17.02 -19.85
CA GLN A 95 -3.29 -16.51 -20.89
C GLN A 95 -1.81 -16.46 -20.45
N TYR A 96 -1.57 -16.15 -19.18
CA TYR A 96 -0.23 -16.05 -18.61
C TYR A 96 0.22 -17.30 -17.85
N GLY A 97 -0.57 -18.38 -17.86
CA GLY A 97 -0.19 -19.65 -17.22
C GLY A 97 -0.05 -19.58 -15.70
N LEU A 98 -0.81 -18.69 -15.04
CA LEU A 98 -0.76 -18.52 -13.59
C LEU A 98 -1.51 -19.65 -12.86
N SER A 99 -1.16 -19.87 -11.60
CA SER A 99 -1.70 -20.97 -10.79
C SER A 99 -3.22 -20.86 -10.56
N LYS A 100 -3.86 -22.00 -10.27
CA LYS A 100 -5.28 -22.03 -9.94
C LYS A 100 -5.49 -21.32 -8.59
N GLY A 101 -6.26 -20.23 -8.58
CA GLY A 101 -6.56 -19.46 -7.37
C GLY A 101 -5.83 -18.11 -7.27
N THR A 102 -5.08 -17.69 -8.28
CA THR A 102 -4.50 -16.33 -8.35
C THR A 102 -5.61 -15.27 -8.33
N ASN A 103 -5.65 -14.48 -7.26
CA ASN A 103 -6.52 -13.31 -7.14
C ASN A 103 -5.89 -12.06 -7.82
N GLU A 104 -6.60 -10.94 -7.84
CA GLU A 104 -6.15 -9.72 -8.50
C GLU A 104 -4.84 -9.16 -7.94
N ALA A 105 -4.65 -9.19 -6.61
CA ALA A 105 -3.43 -8.70 -5.99
C ALA A 105 -2.22 -9.55 -6.38
N MET A 106 -2.39 -10.87 -6.40
CA MET A 106 -1.35 -11.79 -6.86
C MET A 106 -1.06 -11.62 -8.35
N PHE A 107 -2.10 -11.47 -9.19
CA PHE A 107 -1.96 -11.23 -10.62
C PHE A 107 -1.12 -9.97 -10.91
N ILE A 108 -1.46 -8.86 -10.27
CA ILE A 108 -0.72 -7.59 -10.43
C ILE A 108 0.71 -7.70 -9.92
N THR A 109 0.94 -8.45 -8.84
CA THR A 109 2.29 -8.71 -8.31
C THR A 109 3.15 -9.46 -9.32
N GLU A 110 2.61 -10.50 -9.96
CA GLU A 110 3.30 -11.25 -11.02
C GLU A 110 3.56 -10.42 -12.27
N ALA A 111 2.60 -9.59 -12.68
CA ALA A 111 2.76 -8.66 -13.79
C ALA A 111 3.88 -7.65 -13.51
N TYR A 112 3.90 -7.06 -12.31
CA TYR A 112 4.96 -6.15 -11.87
C TYR A 112 6.34 -6.82 -11.87
N ARG A 113 6.47 -8.02 -11.28
CA ARG A 113 7.72 -8.79 -11.28
C ARG A 113 8.23 -9.04 -12.69
N THR A 114 7.33 -9.50 -13.57
CA THR A 114 7.67 -9.77 -14.98
C THR A 114 8.18 -8.52 -15.69
N LEU A 115 7.55 -7.36 -15.47
CA LEU A 115 7.97 -6.09 -16.08
C LEU A 115 9.28 -5.57 -15.50
N ARG A 116 9.48 -5.70 -14.19
CA ARG A 116 10.74 -5.32 -13.52
C ARG A 116 11.89 -6.18 -14.00
N ASP A 117 11.71 -7.50 -14.02
CA ASP A 117 12.79 -8.47 -14.29
C ASP A 117 13.12 -8.59 -15.78
N ARG A 118 12.19 -8.24 -16.68
CA ARG A 118 12.41 -8.23 -18.14
C ARG A 118 12.61 -6.85 -18.73
N GLY A 119 12.42 -5.79 -17.94
CA GLY A 119 12.64 -4.42 -18.39
C GLY A 119 14.12 -4.18 -18.71
N PRO A 120 14.47 -3.47 -19.80
CA PRO A 120 15.86 -3.17 -20.16
C PRO A 120 16.53 -2.15 -19.24
N TYR A 121 15.95 -1.86 -18.06
CA TYR A 121 16.38 -0.80 -17.18
C TYR A 121 17.29 -1.37 -16.10
N PRO A 122 18.61 -1.14 -16.16
CA PRO A 122 19.46 -1.32 -14.99
C PRO A 122 18.92 -0.43 -13.87
N ALA A 123 18.99 -0.93 -12.64
CA ALA A 123 18.66 -0.18 -11.44
C ALA A 123 19.79 0.82 -11.13
N ASP A 124 19.94 1.83 -11.99
CA ASP A 124 20.82 2.99 -11.78
C ASP A 124 19.98 4.24 -11.53
#